data_AF-A0A0B7MTP6-F1
#
_entry.id   AF-A0A0B7MTP6-F1
#
_cell.length_a   1.000
_cell.length_b   1.000
_cell.length_c   1.000
_cell.angle_alpha   90.00
_cell.angle_beta   90.00
_cell.angle_gamma   90.00
#
_symmetry.space_group_name_H-M   'P 1'
#
loop_
_entity.id
_entity.type
_entity.pdbx_description
1 polymer ?
#
loop_
_entity_poly.entity_id
_entity_poly.type
_entity_poly.pdbx_seq_one_letter_code
_entity_poly.pdbx_strand_id
1 'polypeptide(L)' 'MGLAESAKYFNVSTILTTSCGNGPNGIMHPELKSLFPNSNYIARPGQTDAWDDERFVKKATDYLRQRH' A
#
# COMPACT_ATOMS: atom_id res chain seq x y z
N MET A 1 -2.87 7.47 13.96
CA MET A 1 -3.14 7.33 12.52
C MET A 1 -2.89 8.62 11.72
N GLY A 2 -2.11 9.60 12.22
CA GLY A 2 -2.02 10.93 11.60
C GLY A 2 -1.46 10.95 10.17
N LEU A 3 -0.52 10.06 9.81
CA LEU A 3 -0.01 9.96 8.44
C LEU A 3 -1.10 9.50 7.44
N ALA A 4 -1.86 8.46 7.80
CA ALA A 4 -2.94 7.94 6.97
C ALA A 4 -4.08 8.97 6.80
N GLU A 5 -4.45 9.63 7.90
CA GLU A 5 -5.45 10.69 7.87
C GLU A 5 -5.01 11.89 7.02
N SER A 6 -3.74 12.28 7.12
CA SER A 6 -3.18 13.35 6.29
C SER A 6 -3.19 12.97 4.81
N ALA A 7 -2.75 11.76 4.46
CA ALA A 7 -2.78 11.29 3.08
C ALA A 7 -4.20 11.28 2.51
N LYS A 8 -5.20 10.88 3.30
CA LYS A 8 -6.62 10.97 2.93
C LYS A 8 -7.07 12.43 2.77
N TYR A 9 -6.74 13.30 3.72
CA TYR A 9 -7.13 14.72 3.69
C TYR A 9 -6.61 15.44 2.44
N PHE A 10 -5.37 15.18 2.05
CA PHE A 10 -4.76 15.77 0.85
C PHE A 10 -5.01 14.96 -0.44
N ASN A 11 -5.87 13.94 -0.42
CA ASN A 11 -6.15 13.07 -1.57
C ASN A 11 -4.89 12.48 -2.23
N VAL A 12 -3.92 12.08 -1.41
CA VAL A 12 -2.68 11.46 -1.89
C VAL A 12 -2.97 10.04 -2.37
N SER A 13 -2.55 9.72 -3.58
CA SER A 13 -2.59 8.35 -4.09
C SER A 13 -1.79 7.43 -3.16
N THR A 14 -2.46 6.39 -2.66
CA THR A 14 -1.91 5.53 -1.60
C THR A 14 -1.90 4.08 -2.08
N ILE A 15 -0.78 3.39 -1.84
CA ILE A 15 -0.62 1.95 -2.04
C ILE A 15 -0.48 1.33 -0.65
N LEU A 16 -1.32 0.35 -0.34
CA LEU A 16 -1.23 -0.43 0.89
C LEU A 16 -0.51 -1.75 0.59
N THR A 17 0.44 -2.16 1.43
CA THR A 17 1.15 -3.43 1.20
C THR A 17 1.57 -4.09 2.51
N THR A 18 1.59 -5.42 2.53
CA THR A 18 2.07 -6.26 3.63
C THR A 18 3.10 -7.26 3.13
N SER A 19 3.93 -7.78 4.04
CA SER A 19 4.80 -8.93 3.79
C SER A 19 4.38 -10.08 4.71
N CYS A 20 4.09 -11.24 4.15
CA CYS A 20 3.63 -12.43 4.89
C CYS A 20 2.43 -12.16 5.80
N GLY A 21 1.39 -11.46 5.33
CA GLY A 21 0.30 -10.97 6.19
C GLY A 21 -0.57 -12.04 6.87
N ASN A 22 -0.46 -13.31 6.48
CA ASN A 22 -1.15 -14.43 7.14
C ASN A 22 -0.22 -15.20 8.11
N GLY A 23 1.02 -14.74 8.27
CA GLY A 23 2.03 -15.33 9.16
C GLY A 23 2.28 -14.47 10.41
N PRO A 24 3.45 -14.61 11.06
CA PRO A 24 3.79 -13.89 12.30
C PRO A 24 3.70 -12.36 12.20
N ASN A 25 3.82 -11.81 10.99
CA ASN A 25 3.73 -10.37 10.74
C ASN A 25 2.31 -9.81 10.90
N GLY A 26 1.29 -10.69 10.92
CA GLY A 26 -0.10 -10.32 11.09
C GLY A 26 -0.72 -9.61 9.88
N ILE A 27 -2.03 -9.44 9.96
CA ILE A 27 -2.81 -8.81 8.89
C ILE A 27 -2.61 -7.29 8.88
N MET A 28 -2.90 -6.65 7.74
CA MET A 28 -3.06 -5.20 7.67
C MET A 28 -4.10 -4.72 8.68
N HIS A 29 -3.79 -3.63 9.39
CA HIS A 29 -4.71 -2.96 10.30
C HIS A 29 -6.04 -2.64 9.58
N PRO A 30 -7.20 -3.13 10.05
CA PRO A 30 -8.49 -2.96 9.36
C PRO A 30 -8.84 -1.50 9.06
N GLU A 31 -8.48 -0.59 9.96
CA GLU A 31 -8.73 0.84 9.91
C GLU A 31 -8.00 1.51 8.73
N LEU A 32 -6.83 1.01 8.32
CA LEU A 32 -6.16 1.47 7.10
C LEU A 32 -6.96 1.08 5.85
N LYS A 33 -7.52 -0.13 5.82
CA LYS A 33 -8.40 -0.57 4.71
C LYS A 33 -9.69 0.25 4.67
N SER A 34 -10.27 0.56 5.82
CA SER A 34 -11.46 1.40 5.93
C SER A 34 -11.22 2.86 5.52
N LEU A 35 -10.03 3.41 5.81
CA LEU A 35 -9.66 4.75 5.38
C LEU A 35 -9.39 4.84 3.87
N PHE A 36 -8.87 3.77 3.28
CA PHE A 36 -8.50 3.70 1.86
C PHE A 36 -9.16 2.52 1.14
N PRO A 37 -10.51 2.47 1.06
CA PRO A 37 -11.23 1.32 0.52
C PRO A 37 -10.94 1.05 -0.97
N ASN A 38 -10.52 2.09 -1.70
CA ASN A 38 -10.22 2.03 -3.13
C ASN A 38 -8.71 2.02 -3.43
N SER A 39 -7.86 1.95 -2.40
CA SER A 39 -6.41 1.88 -2.61
C SER A 39 -6.00 0.52 -3.18
N ASN A 40 -4.88 0.51 -3.92
CA ASN A 40 -4.28 -0.75 -4.34
C ASN A 40 -3.68 -1.43 -3.11
N TYR A 41 -4.25 -2.56 -2.69
CA TYR A 41 -3.70 -3.39 -1.63
C TYR A 41 -2.92 -4.58 -2.22
N ILE A 42 -1.63 -4.67 -1.90
CA ILE A 42 -0.71 -5.70 -2.40
C ILE A 42 -0.18 -6.50 -1.21
N ALA A 43 -0.72 -7.70 -1.00
CA ALA A 43 -0.16 -8.66 -0.05
C ALA A 43 1.01 -9.41 -0.72
N ARG A 44 2.22 -9.19 -0.23
CA ARG A 44 3.43 -9.87 -0.69
C ARG A 44 3.62 -11.17 0.10
N PRO A 45 3.85 -12.32 -0.57
CA PRO A 45 3.91 -13.62 0.10
C PRO A 45 5.17 -13.85 0.93
N GLY A 46 6.25 -13.09 0.68
CA GLY A 46 7.56 -13.34 1.32
C GLY A 46 8.58 -12.21 1.19
N GLN A 47 8.40 -11.31 0.22
CA GLN A 47 9.37 -10.27 -0.08
C GLN A 47 9.47 -9.28 1.08
N THR A 48 10.67 -9.15 1.63
CA THR A 48 10.97 -8.17 2.68
C THR A 48 10.96 -6.77 2.06
N ASP A 49 11.75 -6.57 1.01
CA ASP A 49 11.67 -5.36 0.19
C ASP A 49 10.37 -5.36 -0.64
N ALA A 50 9.69 -4.22 -0.70
CA ALA A 50 8.52 -4.07 -1.55
C ALA A 50 8.90 -3.91 -3.03
N TRP A 51 10.10 -3.42 -3.32
CA TRP A 51 10.59 -3.20 -4.68
C TRP A 51 10.93 -4.50 -5.43
N ASP A 52 11.03 -5.63 -4.72
CA ASP A 52 11.17 -6.96 -5.30
C ASP A 52 9.84 -7.53 -5.85
N ASP A 53 8.70 -6.89 -5.55
CA ASP A 53 7.40 -7.30 -6.08
C ASP A 53 7.02 -6.43 -7.30
N GLU A 54 7.00 -7.05 -8.47
CA GLU A 54 6.69 -6.36 -9.73
C GLU A 54 5.34 -5.63 -9.71
N ARG A 55 4.35 -6.15 -8.95
CA ARG A 55 3.04 -5.50 -8.82
C ARG A 55 3.16 -4.19 -8.05
N PHE A 56 4.02 -4.15 -7.03
CA PHE A 56 4.30 -2.94 -6.27
C PHE A 56 5.06 -1.93 -7.12
N VAL A 57 6.15 -2.34 -7.78
CA VAL A 57 6.94 -1.47 -8.66
C VAL A 57 6.08 -0.88 -9.77
N LYS A 58 5.25 -1.70 -10.42
CA LYS A 58 4.33 -1.22 -11.45
C LYS A 58 3.39 -0.14 -10.91
N LYS A 59 2.75 -0.36 -9.76
CA LYS A 59 1.82 0.63 -9.20
C LYS A 59 2.53 1.91 -8.75
N ALA A 60 3.72 1.79 -8.17
CA ALA A 60 4.51 2.95 -7.76
C ALA A 60 5.00 3.79 -8.96
N THR A 61 5.39 3.13 -10.05
CA THR A 61 5.88 3.82 -11.26
C THR A 61 4.76 4.36 -12.15
N ASP A 62 3.61 3.68 -12.23
CA ASP A 62 2.42 4.18 -12.93
C ASP A 62 1.99 5.55 -12.38
N TYR A 63 2.14 5.77 -11.07
CA TYR A 63 1.86 7.05 -10.45
C TYR A 63 2.79 8.18 -10.91
N LEU A 64 4.10 7.91 -10.98
CA LEU A 64 5.08 8.91 -11.43
C LEU A 64 4.82 9.35 -12.87
N ARG A 65 4.33 8.43 -13.71
CA ARG A 65 4.02 8.70 -15.12
C ARG A 65 2.76 9.54 -15.32
N GLN A 66 1.81 9.55 -14.37
CA GLN A 66 0.56 10.32 -14.45
C GLN A 66 0.70 11.80 -14.04
N ARG A 67 1.89 12.22 -13.60
CA ARG A 67 2.19 13.61 -13.19
C ARG A 67 2.90 14.44 -14.27
N HIS A 68 3.01 13.90 -15.48
CA HIS A 68 3.43 14.59 -16.70
C HIS A 68 2.25 14.74 -17.64
#